data_AF-A0AA36HQL9-F1
#
_entry.id   AF-A0AA36HQL9-F1
#
_cell.length_a   1.000
_cell.length_b   1.000
_cell.length_c   1.000
_cell.angle_alpha   90.00
_cell.angle_beta   90.00
_cell.angle_gamma   90.00
#
_symmetry.space_group_name_H-M   'P 1'
#
loop_
_entity.id
_entity.type
_entity.pdbx_description
1 polymer ?
#
loop_
_entity_poly.entity_id
_entity_poly.type
_entity_poly.pdbx_seq_one_letter_code
_entity_poly.pdbx_strand_id
1 'polypeptide(L)'
;MKGEDVKQGAMVPYRDGEDADETNSVETPTTKRERIRSDNIKLCGSITEFFLFLLTFSLAMLVNQSVATSRLSDHIRMKMNPTHYPITRITDVHTLYDYLEEVFIPAIYKNTTDIQLAESISPHLRPIDIANRLLGTVRLRQVRVDLQQNCQVLPLFEQYTVSCYPNYSPGTASKMAFGPLERFTYSEDMAGIDYAGSLGSYTSNGFMQLLASNATLAAQQIAQLRADGFLDAATRAFFAEFNIWNSNVGLYAVVNFVVEFGASGGTAQQAMRGLAAWVDVLTATKCSDIFLD
;
A
#
# COMPACT_ATOMS: atom_id res chain seq x y z
N MET A 1 -69.28 -19.25 -10.94
CA MET A 1 -70.05 -18.11 -11.46
C MET A 1 -69.08 -17.25 -12.25
N LYS A 2 -69.42 -16.97 -13.53
CA LYS A 2 -68.72 -16.12 -14.51
C LYS A 2 -67.33 -16.65 -14.93
N GLY A 3 -67.05 -16.99 -16.19
CA GLY A 3 -67.57 -16.48 -17.46
C GLY A 3 -66.79 -15.23 -17.88
N GLU A 4 -66.48 -15.14 -19.18
CA GLU A 4 -65.67 -14.13 -19.91
C GLU A 4 -64.17 -14.43 -19.99
N ASP A 5 -63.47 -14.26 -21.10
CA ASP A 5 -63.83 -14.20 -22.52
C ASP A 5 -62.51 -14.40 -23.26
N VAL A 6 -62.44 -15.35 -24.19
CA VAL A 6 -61.27 -15.53 -25.06
C VAL A 6 -61.34 -14.46 -26.15
N LYS A 7 -60.62 -13.35 -25.97
CA LYS A 7 -60.38 -12.39 -27.06
C LYS A 7 -59.10 -12.77 -27.81
N GLN A 8 -59.32 -13.08 -29.08
CA GLN A 8 -58.33 -13.27 -30.13
C GLN A 8 -57.30 -12.13 -30.14
N GLY A 9 -56.05 -12.45 -29.84
CA GLY A 9 -54.91 -11.61 -30.17
C GLY A 9 -54.58 -11.81 -31.64
N ALA A 10 -54.70 -10.74 -32.43
CA ALA A 10 -54.38 -10.72 -33.84
C ALA A 10 -52.94 -11.15 -34.09
N MET A 11 -52.77 -12.15 -34.96
CA MET A 11 -51.48 -12.51 -35.54
C MET A 11 -51.09 -11.39 -36.50
N VAL A 12 -50.17 -10.52 -36.08
CA VAL A 12 -49.51 -9.59 -36.98
C VAL A 12 -48.59 -10.44 -37.89
N PRO A 13 -48.75 -10.39 -39.22
CA PRO A 13 -47.87 -11.14 -40.11
C PRO A 13 -46.45 -10.62 -39.95
N TYR A 14 -45.52 -11.52 -39.65
CA TYR A 14 -44.09 -11.26 -39.75
C TYR A 14 -43.82 -10.89 -41.21
N ARG A 15 -43.39 -9.65 -41.42
CA ARG A 15 -43.03 -9.13 -42.72
C ARG A 15 -41.77 -9.86 -43.14
N ASP A 16 -41.88 -10.78 -44.09
CA ASP A 16 -40.75 -11.33 -44.82
C ASP A 16 -39.96 -10.13 -45.38
N GLY A 17 -38.85 -9.82 -44.71
CA GLY A 17 -37.84 -8.95 -45.25
C GLY A 17 -37.25 -9.71 -46.41
N GLU A 18 -37.51 -9.18 -47.61
CA GLU A 18 -36.92 -9.58 -48.88
C GLU A 18 -35.57 -10.26 -48.67
N ASP A 19 -35.53 -11.57 -48.92
CA ASP A 19 -34.30 -12.30 -49.15
C ASP A 19 -33.58 -11.58 -50.28
N ALA A 20 -32.66 -10.71 -49.87
CA ALA A 20 -31.73 -10.03 -50.73
C ALA A 20 -30.87 -11.11 -51.36
N ASP A 21 -31.25 -11.46 -52.59
CA ASP A 21 -30.43 -11.93 -53.68
C ASP A 21 -29.06 -12.44 -53.20
N GLU A 22 -29.01 -13.73 -52.90
CA GLU A 22 -27.77 -14.48 -52.78
C GLU A 22 -27.16 -14.60 -54.19
N THR A 23 -26.76 -13.46 -54.76
CA THR A 23 -25.93 -13.43 -55.95
C THR A 23 -24.56 -13.95 -55.53
N ASN A 24 -24.33 -15.21 -55.85
CA ASN A 24 -23.02 -15.79 -56.17
C ASN A 24 -22.40 -15.00 -57.34
N SER A 25 -22.11 -13.72 -57.13
CA SER A 25 -21.25 -12.95 -57.99
C SER A 25 -19.84 -13.50 -57.76
N VAL A 26 -19.32 -14.21 -58.76
CA VAL A 26 -17.90 -14.55 -58.80
C VAL A 26 -17.16 -13.22 -58.70
N GLU A 27 -16.66 -12.89 -57.50
CA GLU A 27 -15.93 -11.65 -57.25
C GLU A 27 -14.84 -11.54 -58.32
N THR A 28 -14.92 -10.50 -59.14
CA THR A 28 -13.92 -10.26 -60.17
C THR A 28 -12.55 -10.15 -59.50
N PRO A 29 -11.48 -10.75 -60.05
CA PRO A 29 -10.16 -10.74 -59.42
C PRO A 29 -9.66 -9.33 -59.05
N THR A 30 -10.15 -8.31 -59.75
CA THR A 30 -9.90 -6.89 -59.51
C THR A 30 -10.59 -6.35 -58.26
N THR A 31 -11.88 -6.64 -58.04
CA THR A 31 -12.64 -6.17 -56.87
C THR A 31 -12.17 -6.82 -55.57
N LYS A 32 -11.79 -8.10 -55.61
CA LYS A 32 -11.15 -8.79 -54.48
C LYS A 32 -9.79 -8.17 -54.11
N ARG A 33 -8.99 -7.77 -55.11
CA ARG A 33 -7.70 -7.08 -54.88
C ARG A 33 -7.88 -5.70 -54.27
N GLU A 34 -8.91 -4.96 -54.68
CA GLU A 34 -9.21 -3.63 -54.14
C GLU A 34 -9.70 -3.69 -52.68
N ARG A 35 -10.54 -4.68 -52.33
CA ARG A 35 -10.97 -4.92 -50.94
C ARG A 35 -9.79 -5.24 -50.03
N ILE A 36 -8.93 -6.20 -50.43
CA ILE A 36 -7.71 -6.56 -49.69
C ILE A 36 -6.79 -5.35 -49.53
N ARG A 37 -6.67 -4.49 -50.55
CA ARG A 37 -5.86 -3.26 -50.46
C ARG A 37 -6.43 -2.27 -49.45
N SER A 38 -7.74 -2.08 -49.43
CA SER A 38 -8.43 -1.22 -48.45
C SER A 38 -8.26 -1.74 -47.02
N ASP A 39 -8.42 -3.05 -46.82
CA ASP A 39 -8.26 -3.69 -45.52
C ASP A 39 -6.81 -3.65 -45.04
N ASN A 40 -5.83 -3.84 -45.94
CA ASN A 40 -4.41 -3.69 -45.63
C ASN A 40 -4.02 -2.24 -45.29
N ILE A 41 -4.66 -1.23 -45.92
CA ILE A 41 -4.42 0.19 -45.61
C ILE A 41 -5.02 0.54 -44.23
N LYS A 42 -6.22 0.06 -43.91
CA LYS A 42 -6.82 0.23 -42.58
C LYS A 42 -5.99 -0.45 -41.50
N LEU A 43 -5.51 -1.66 -41.77
CA LEU A 43 -4.62 -2.40 -40.89
C LEU A 43 -3.29 -1.66 -40.68
N CYS A 44 -2.68 -1.13 -41.75
CA CYS A 44 -1.48 -0.31 -41.67
C CYS A 44 -1.72 0.96 -40.84
N GLY A 45 -2.86 1.64 -41.02
CA GLY A 45 -3.27 2.79 -40.21
C GLY A 45 -3.37 2.45 -38.72
N SER A 46 -4.06 1.36 -38.38
CA SER A 46 -4.18 0.88 -36.99
C SER A 46 -2.82 0.49 -36.38
N ILE A 47 -1.95 -0.16 -37.17
CA ILE A 47 -0.59 -0.49 -36.74
C ILE A 47 0.23 0.79 -36.48
N THR A 48 0.13 1.80 -37.35
CA THR A 48 0.84 3.07 -37.15
C THR A 48 0.35 3.83 -35.93
N GLU A 49 -0.96 3.84 -35.67
CA GLU A 49 -1.55 4.44 -34.47
C GLU A 49 -1.06 3.74 -33.20
N PHE A 50 -1.01 2.40 -33.21
CA PHE A 50 -0.46 1.62 -32.10
C PHE A 50 1.03 1.94 -31.84
N PHE A 51 1.86 2.04 -32.88
CA PHE A 51 3.27 2.39 -32.69
C PHE A 51 3.48 3.84 -32.23
N LEU A 52 2.66 4.77 -32.69
CA LEU A 52 2.66 6.15 -32.19
C LEU A 52 2.27 6.18 -30.71
N PHE A 53 1.25 5.42 -30.31
CA PHE A 53 0.88 5.27 -28.91
C PHE A 53 2.01 4.65 -28.08
N LEU A 54 2.65 3.58 -28.56
CA LEU A 54 3.79 2.97 -27.86
C LEU A 54 4.95 3.94 -27.71
N LEU A 55 5.24 4.76 -28.74
CA LEU A 55 6.31 5.74 -28.69
C LEU A 55 6.01 6.88 -27.72
N THR A 56 4.79 7.41 -27.73
CA THR A 56 4.39 8.46 -26.78
C THR A 56 4.34 7.94 -25.35
N PHE A 57 3.81 6.73 -25.14
CA PHE A 57 3.80 6.06 -23.84
C PHE A 57 5.23 5.80 -23.33
N SER A 58 6.12 5.28 -24.19
CA SER A 58 7.52 5.02 -23.83
C SER A 58 8.25 6.32 -23.49
N LEU A 59 8.04 7.38 -24.26
CA LEU A 59 8.61 8.69 -23.98
C LEU A 59 8.09 9.26 -22.65
N ALA A 60 6.78 9.16 -22.39
CA ALA A 60 6.18 9.58 -21.13
C ALA A 60 6.75 8.79 -19.94
N MET A 61 6.94 7.48 -20.08
CA MET A 61 7.58 6.64 -19.05
C MET A 61 9.04 7.03 -18.82
N LEU A 62 9.82 7.29 -19.87
CA LEU A 62 11.21 7.72 -19.75
C LEU A 62 11.35 9.09 -19.07
N VAL A 63 10.45 10.03 -19.34
CA VAL A 63 10.42 11.33 -18.67
C VAL A 63 10.07 11.19 -17.19
N ASN A 64 9.16 10.27 -16.85
CA ASN A 64 8.77 10.00 -15.46
C ASN A 64 9.81 9.18 -14.66
N GLN A 65 10.74 8.50 -15.32
CA GLN A 65 11.86 7.83 -14.66
C GLN A 65 12.89 8.85 -14.16
N SER A 66 12.63 9.40 -12.98
CA SER A 66 13.53 10.35 -12.34
C SER A 66 14.63 9.63 -11.55
N VAL A 67 15.89 9.90 -11.88
CA VAL A 67 17.07 9.45 -11.11
C VAL A 67 17.01 10.00 -9.68
N ALA A 68 16.43 11.19 -9.49
CA ALA A 68 16.25 11.81 -8.19
C ALA A 68 15.37 10.98 -7.26
N THR A 69 14.30 10.37 -7.78
CA THR A 69 13.42 9.47 -7.03
C THR A 69 14.17 8.26 -6.50
N SER A 70 14.98 7.62 -7.35
CA SER A 70 15.80 6.46 -6.95
C SER A 70 16.78 6.84 -5.85
N ARG A 71 17.51 7.95 -6.05
CA ARG A 71 18.50 8.44 -5.07
C ARG A 71 17.86 8.77 -3.71
N LEU A 72 16.67 9.37 -3.71
CA LEU A 72 15.94 9.66 -2.48
C LEU A 72 15.53 8.37 -1.76
N SER A 73 15.00 7.39 -2.50
CA SER A 73 14.64 6.08 -1.94
C SER A 73 15.86 5.37 -1.33
N ASP A 74 16.98 5.34 -2.04
CA ASP A 74 18.21 4.72 -1.56
C ASP A 74 18.79 5.45 -0.34
N HIS A 75 18.73 6.79 -0.32
CA HIS A 75 19.13 7.59 0.84
C HIS A 75 18.32 7.23 2.08
N ILE A 76 16.99 7.14 1.96
CA ILE A 76 16.10 6.77 3.08
C ILE A 76 16.38 5.33 3.53
N ARG A 77 16.56 4.38 2.59
CA ARG A 77 16.87 2.98 2.90
C ARG A 77 18.19 2.83 3.65
N MET A 78 19.25 3.49 3.19
CA MET A 78 20.55 3.45 3.86
C MET A 78 20.49 4.08 5.25
N LYS A 79 19.73 5.18 5.40
CA LYS A 79 19.56 5.85 6.68
C LYS A 79 18.89 4.98 7.73
N MET A 80 17.99 4.11 7.30
CA MET A 80 17.23 3.23 8.19
C MET A 80 17.82 1.83 8.32
N ASN A 81 18.80 1.46 7.49
CA ASN A 81 19.49 0.18 7.57
C ASN A 81 20.99 0.41 7.81
N PRO A 82 21.38 0.94 8.99
CA PRO A 82 22.77 1.23 9.26
C PRO A 82 23.59 -0.06 9.45
N THR A 83 24.89 0.01 9.19
CA THR A 83 25.78 -1.16 9.26
C THR A 83 25.94 -1.75 10.66
N HIS A 84 25.81 -0.94 11.71
CA HIS A 84 25.97 -1.39 13.11
C HIS A 84 24.75 -2.17 13.64
N TYR A 85 23.57 -1.94 13.06
CA TYR A 85 22.34 -2.63 13.42
C TYR A 85 21.46 -2.76 12.16
N PRO A 86 21.73 -3.78 11.32
CA PRO A 86 20.97 -3.96 10.11
C PRO A 86 19.56 -4.44 10.42
N ILE A 87 18.61 -4.13 9.54
CA ILE A 87 17.21 -4.54 9.65
C ILE A 87 17.10 -6.08 9.76
N THR A 88 18.01 -6.82 9.11
CA THR A 88 18.11 -8.29 9.19
C THR A 88 18.24 -8.86 10.60
N ARG A 89 18.64 -8.05 11.57
CA ARG A 89 18.76 -8.45 12.98
C ARG A 89 17.42 -8.57 13.72
N ILE A 90 16.32 -8.02 13.17
CA ILE A 90 15.01 -8.01 13.82
C ILE A 90 14.35 -9.38 13.71
N THR A 91 14.51 -10.26 14.69
CA THR A 91 13.93 -11.62 14.67
C THR A 91 12.67 -11.78 15.51
N ASP A 92 12.54 -10.93 16.52
CA ASP A 92 11.53 -11.01 17.57
C ASP A 92 11.06 -9.62 17.98
N VAL A 93 9.95 -9.56 18.71
CA VAL A 93 9.38 -8.31 19.23
C VAL A 93 10.41 -7.51 20.06
N HIS A 94 11.23 -8.18 20.88
CA HIS A 94 12.27 -7.51 21.67
C HIS A 94 13.31 -6.82 20.78
N THR A 95 13.82 -7.52 19.77
CA THR A 95 14.80 -6.95 18.82
C THR A 95 14.21 -5.84 17.94
N LEU A 96 12.89 -5.85 17.72
CA LEU A 96 12.18 -4.76 17.05
C LEU A 96 12.15 -3.52 17.94
N TYR A 97 11.86 -3.66 19.23
CA TYR A 97 11.95 -2.53 20.16
C TYR A 97 13.36 -1.96 20.24
N ASP A 98 14.38 -2.83 20.31
CA ASP A 98 15.78 -2.39 20.30
C ASP A 98 16.11 -1.60 19.01
N TYR A 99 15.64 -2.07 17.86
CA TYR A 99 15.74 -1.32 16.60
C TYR A 99 15.01 0.03 16.66
N LEU A 100 13.80 0.08 17.22
CA LEU A 100 13.04 1.32 17.32
C LEU A 100 13.77 2.35 18.19
N GLU A 101 14.35 1.91 19.31
CA GLU A 101 15.06 2.76 20.26
C GLU A 101 16.45 3.18 19.76
N GLU A 102 17.25 2.25 19.25
CA GLU A 102 18.66 2.49 18.90
C GLU A 102 18.85 3.03 17.46
N VAL A 103 17.96 2.67 16.53
CA VAL A 103 18.11 3.03 15.11
C VAL A 103 17.03 4.00 14.66
N PHE A 104 15.76 3.63 14.80
CA PHE A 104 14.65 4.35 14.18
C PHE A 104 14.45 5.75 14.76
N ILE A 105 14.39 5.88 16.10
CA ILE A 105 14.22 7.18 16.76
C ILE A 105 15.43 8.09 16.45
N PRO A 106 16.69 7.67 16.64
CA PRO A 106 17.84 8.51 16.26
C PRO A 106 17.90 8.86 14.77
N ALA A 107 17.42 7.98 13.88
CA ALA A 107 17.39 8.26 12.44
C ALA A 107 16.40 9.38 12.08
N ILE A 108 15.19 9.37 12.66
CA ILE A 108 14.15 10.39 12.36
C ILE A 108 14.36 11.66 13.19
N TYR A 109 14.79 11.53 14.44
CA TYR A 109 14.84 12.60 15.42
C TYR A 109 16.27 13.13 15.69
N LYS A 110 17.18 12.93 14.75
CA LYS A 110 18.60 13.29 14.88
C LYS A 110 18.77 14.75 15.30
N ASN A 111 19.60 14.99 16.31
CA ASN A 111 19.95 16.34 16.76
C ASN A 111 21.41 16.65 16.41
N THR A 112 21.64 17.36 15.31
CA THR A 112 22.96 17.88 14.92
C THR A 112 22.88 19.36 14.57
N THR A 113 24.03 20.04 14.52
CA THR A 113 24.15 21.45 14.10
C THR A 113 23.45 21.72 12.76
N ASP A 114 23.61 20.78 11.83
CA ASP A 114 22.99 20.81 10.50
C ASP A 114 21.46 20.78 10.54
N ILE A 115 20.89 20.03 11.49
CA ILE A 115 19.45 19.94 11.71
C ILE A 115 18.93 21.22 12.37
N GLN A 116 19.68 21.78 13.32
CA GLN A 116 19.33 23.06 13.95
C GLN A 116 19.34 24.20 12.91
N LEU A 117 20.30 24.19 11.99
CA LEU A 117 20.31 25.10 10.84
C LEU A 117 19.08 24.87 9.95
N ALA A 118 18.78 23.62 9.61
CA ALA A 118 17.62 23.28 8.78
C ALA A 118 16.27 23.67 9.42
N GLU A 119 16.17 23.60 10.75
CA GLU A 119 15.02 24.01 11.56
C GLU A 119 14.87 25.53 11.57
N SER A 120 15.98 26.27 11.64
CA SER A 120 15.95 27.74 11.52
C SER A 120 15.42 28.24 10.16
N ILE A 121 15.60 27.45 9.09
CA ILE A 121 15.12 27.77 7.74
C ILE A 121 13.63 27.49 7.59
N SER A 122 13.11 26.44 8.25
CA SER A 122 11.70 26.06 8.19
C SER A 122 11.22 25.54 9.56
N PRO A 123 10.62 26.40 10.40
CA PRO A 123 10.24 26.03 11.76
C PRO A 123 8.99 25.14 11.81
N HIS A 124 8.19 25.12 10.73
CA HIS A 124 6.94 24.36 10.68
C HIS A 124 7.12 22.90 10.25
N LEU A 125 8.20 22.59 9.54
CA LEU A 125 8.46 21.26 9.02
C LEU A 125 9.73 20.70 9.64
N ARG A 126 9.60 19.50 10.21
CA ARG A 126 10.68 18.95 11.01
C ARG A 126 11.80 18.37 10.12
N PRO A 127 13.04 18.83 10.25
CA PRO A 127 14.15 18.27 9.49
C PRO A 127 14.52 16.86 9.96
N ILE A 128 14.55 15.92 9.02
CA ILE A 128 15.13 14.58 9.20
C ILE A 128 16.62 14.64 8.84
N ASP A 129 16.96 15.40 7.81
CA ASP A 129 18.31 15.74 7.33
C ASP A 129 18.32 17.21 6.89
N ILE A 130 19.47 17.71 6.42
CA ILE A 130 19.60 19.06 5.87
C ILE A 130 18.55 19.35 4.79
N ALA A 131 18.31 18.39 3.89
CA ALA A 131 17.44 18.55 2.71
C ALA A 131 16.03 17.94 2.86
N ASN A 132 15.84 17.02 3.82
CA ASN A 132 14.62 16.25 3.96
C ASN A 132 13.80 16.74 5.16
N ARG A 133 12.49 16.82 5.00
CA ARG A 133 11.53 17.25 6.02
C ARG A 133 10.48 16.18 6.26
N LEU A 134 10.11 15.94 7.50
CA LEU A 134 8.99 15.09 7.89
C LEU A 134 7.69 15.88 7.68
N LEU A 135 6.71 15.26 7.01
CA LEU A 135 5.36 15.78 6.90
C LEU A 135 4.46 15.08 7.92
N GLY A 136 3.92 15.86 8.86
CA GLY A 136 3.13 15.32 9.98
C GLY A 136 4.01 14.64 11.01
N THR A 137 3.60 13.44 11.43
CA THR A 137 4.33 12.62 12.41
C THR A 137 4.41 11.17 11.96
N VAL A 138 5.15 10.35 12.70
CA VAL A 138 5.20 8.92 12.49
C VAL A 138 3.99 8.25 13.13
N ARG A 139 3.26 7.49 12.32
CA ARG A 139 2.17 6.63 12.75
C ARG A 139 2.70 5.21 12.93
N LEU A 140 2.62 4.71 14.16
CA LEU A 140 2.82 3.30 14.46
C LEU A 140 1.48 2.61 14.36
N ARG A 141 1.43 1.48 13.65
CA ARG A 141 0.22 0.68 13.50
C ARG A 141 0.54 -0.78 13.73
N GLN A 142 -0.32 -1.44 14.49
CA GLN A 142 -0.15 -2.84 14.86
C GLN A 142 -1.39 -3.64 14.45
N VAL A 143 -1.13 -4.82 13.91
CA VAL A 143 -2.14 -5.83 13.60
C VAL A 143 -1.96 -7.01 14.53
N ARG A 144 -3.07 -7.42 15.18
CA ARG A 144 -3.09 -8.47 16.20
C ARG A 144 -4.13 -9.54 15.85
N VAL A 145 -3.96 -10.73 16.42
CA VAL A 145 -4.92 -11.84 16.31
C VAL A 145 -5.43 -12.25 17.68
N ASP A 146 -6.66 -12.76 17.72
CA ASP A 146 -7.24 -13.29 18.94
C ASP A 146 -6.62 -14.63 19.31
N LEU A 147 -6.58 -14.90 20.62
CA LEU A 147 -6.14 -16.18 21.14
C LEU A 147 -7.18 -17.23 20.80
N GLN A 148 -6.77 -18.29 20.10
CA GLN A 148 -7.62 -19.42 19.79
C GLN A 148 -7.24 -20.64 20.63
N GLN A 149 -8.26 -21.37 21.08
CA GLN A 149 -8.07 -22.66 21.72
C GLN A 149 -7.96 -23.76 20.65
N ASN A 150 -7.14 -24.78 20.93
CA ASN A 150 -6.99 -26.00 20.10
C ASN A 150 -6.41 -25.75 18.71
N CYS A 151 -5.35 -24.96 18.65
CA CYS A 151 -4.67 -24.62 17.40
C CYS A 151 -3.60 -25.66 16.98
N GLN A 152 -3.25 -26.62 17.85
CA GLN A 152 -2.42 -27.76 17.50
C GLN A 152 -3.27 -29.03 17.37
N VAL A 153 -3.16 -29.66 16.20
CA VAL A 153 -4.16 -30.57 15.62
C VAL A 153 -3.57 -31.96 15.35
N LEU A 154 -2.55 -32.36 16.10
CA LEU A 154 -2.08 -33.74 16.04
C LEU A 154 -2.93 -34.60 16.99
N PRO A 155 -3.46 -35.75 16.55
CA PRO A 155 -4.31 -36.62 17.36
C PRO A 155 -3.69 -37.00 18.71
N LEU A 156 -2.36 -37.05 18.78
CA LEU A 156 -1.60 -37.35 19.99
C LEU A 156 -1.78 -36.31 21.10
N PHE A 157 -2.15 -35.08 20.78
CA PHE A 157 -2.34 -33.99 21.72
C PHE A 157 -3.81 -33.56 21.86
N GLU A 158 -4.77 -34.33 21.35
CA GLU A 158 -6.21 -34.02 21.46
C GLU A 158 -6.70 -33.89 22.91
N GLN A 159 -6.01 -34.54 23.86
CA GLN A 159 -6.33 -34.46 25.28
C GLN A 159 -5.81 -33.16 25.95
N TYR A 160 -4.97 -32.38 25.26
CA TYR A 160 -4.40 -31.13 25.78
C TYR A 160 -4.98 -29.93 25.04
N THR A 161 -5.68 -29.07 25.78
CA THR A 161 -6.12 -27.78 25.27
C THR A 161 -4.95 -26.80 25.27
N VAL A 162 -4.36 -26.57 24.10
CA VAL A 162 -3.29 -25.57 23.92
C VAL A 162 -3.88 -24.31 23.31
N SER A 163 -3.73 -23.19 24.01
CA SER A 163 -4.05 -21.87 23.47
C SER A 163 -2.91 -21.39 22.57
N CYS A 164 -3.22 -20.92 21.36
CA CYS A 164 -2.23 -20.36 20.44
C CYS A 164 -2.76 -19.07 19.81
N TYR A 165 -1.85 -18.31 19.22
CA TYR A 165 -2.19 -17.29 18.24
C TYR A 165 -2.08 -17.86 16.83
N PRO A 166 -3.16 -17.91 16.04
CA PRO A 166 -3.15 -18.48 14.69
C PRO A 166 -2.43 -17.55 13.69
N ASN A 167 -2.35 -17.98 12.42
CA ASN A 167 -1.97 -17.08 11.33
C ASN A 167 -3.01 -15.94 11.17
N TYR A 168 -2.55 -14.82 10.61
CA TYR A 168 -3.44 -13.69 10.36
C TYR A 168 -4.45 -14.03 9.25
N SER A 169 -5.71 -13.74 9.53
CA SER A 169 -6.80 -13.67 8.57
C SER A 169 -7.80 -12.62 9.05
N PRO A 170 -8.64 -12.06 8.16
CA PRO A 170 -9.66 -11.10 8.58
C PRO A 170 -10.60 -11.61 9.68
N GLY A 171 -10.85 -12.92 9.74
CA GLY A 171 -11.67 -13.55 10.77
C GLY A 171 -10.97 -13.87 12.09
N THR A 172 -9.63 -13.89 12.11
CA THR A 172 -8.81 -14.09 13.32
C THR A 172 -8.26 -12.78 13.88
N ALA A 173 -8.51 -11.65 13.21
CA ALA A 173 -8.03 -10.34 13.61
C ALA A 173 -8.69 -9.86 14.90
N SER A 174 -7.85 -9.50 15.89
CA SER A 174 -8.33 -8.96 17.16
C SER A 174 -8.69 -7.48 17.02
N LYS A 175 -9.87 -7.12 17.52
CA LYS A 175 -10.37 -5.72 17.57
C LYS A 175 -10.64 -5.22 18.99
N MET A 176 -10.48 -6.08 20.00
CA MET A 176 -10.76 -5.71 21.39
C MET A 176 -9.65 -4.82 21.94
N ALA A 177 -10.01 -3.86 22.79
CA ALA A 177 -9.03 -3.04 23.47
C ALA A 177 -8.13 -3.89 24.38
N PHE A 178 -6.85 -3.54 24.47
CA PHE A 178 -5.87 -4.30 25.26
C PHE A 178 -4.83 -3.39 25.92
N GLY A 179 -3.95 -4.01 26.71
CA GLY A 179 -2.90 -3.32 27.46
C GLY A 179 -3.38 -2.80 28.82
N PRO A 180 -2.52 -2.10 29.57
CA PRO A 180 -2.85 -1.55 30.87
C PRO A 180 -4.04 -0.60 30.76
N LEU A 181 -5.10 -0.84 31.53
CA LEU A 181 -6.32 -0.03 31.54
C LEU A 181 -6.98 0.09 30.15
N GLU A 182 -6.86 -0.93 29.28
CA GLU A 182 -7.43 -0.93 27.93
C GLU A 182 -7.00 0.26 27.07
N ARG A 183 -5.78 0.76 27.34
CA ARG A 183 -5.21 1.95 26.69
C ARG A 183 -5.15 1.83 25.17
N PHE A 184 -4.93 0.63 24.64
CA PHE A 184 -4.79 0.42 23.20
C PHE A 184 -6.13 0.04 22.59
N THR A 185 -6.73 0.99 21.90
CA THR A 185 -8.02 0.83 21.22
C THR A 185 -7.83 0.60 19.72
N TYR A 186 -8.72 -0.20 19.14
CA TYR A 186 -8.72 -0.49 17.72
C TYR A 186 -9.26 0.72 16.94
N SER A 187 -8.56 1.11 15.88
CA SER A 187 -8.91 2.23 15.02
C SER A 187 -9.15 1.76 13.59
N GLU A 188 -10.21 2.28 12.98
CA GLU A 188 -10.53 2.05 11.58
C GLU A 188 -10.04 3.22 10.73
N ASP A 189 -9.27 2.91 9.68
CA ASP A 189 -8.75 3.88 8.72
C ASP A 189 -9.46 3.70 7.38
N MET A 190 -10.54 4.45 7.21
CA MET A 190 -11.40 4.41 6.02
C MET A 190 -10.70 4.87 4.74
N ALA A 191 -9.63 5.67 4.86
CA ALA A 191 -8.86 6.16 3.72
C ALA A 191 -7.65 5.29 3.40
N GLY A 192 -7.28 4.39 4.31
CA GLY A 192 -6.13 3.52 4.14
C GLY A 192 -6.38 2.39 3.15
N ILE A 193 -5.29 1.89 2.59
CA ILE A 193 -5.28 0.78 1.61
C ILE A 193 -4.68 -0.45 2.28
N ASP A 194 -5.23 -1.62 1.96
CA ASP A 194 -4.72 -2.90 2.43
C ASP A 194 -3.27 -3.14 1.96
N TYR A 195 -2.44 -3.64 2.86
CA TYR A 195 -1.05 -3.98 2.59
C TYR A 195 -0.91 -5.47 2.28
N ALA A 196 -0.50 -5.79 1.05
CA ALA A 196 -0.14 -7.14 0.64
C ALA A 196 1.29 -7.48 1.09
N GLY A 197 1.36 -8.23 2.19
CA GLY A 197 2.57 -8.71 2.83
C GLY A 197 3.08 -10.06 2.32
N SER A 198 4.10 -10.62 3.00
CA SER A 198 4.67 -11.94 2.65
C SER A 198 3.94 -13.06 3.36
N LEU A 199 3.57 -12.82 4.62
CA LEU A 199 2.83 -13.77 5.45
C LEU A 199 1.31 -13.62 5.34
N GLY A 200 0.83 -12.49 4.85
CA GLY A 200 -0.60 -12.25 4.65
C GLY A 200 -0.92 -10.86 4.10
N SER A 201 -2.18 -10.63 3.79
CA SER A 201 -2.69 -9.29 3.42
C SER A 201 -3.34 -8.67 4.64
N TYR A 202 -2.88 -7.48 5.04
CA TYR A 202 -3.33 -6.78 6.23
C TYR A 202 -4.18 -5.58 5.86
N THR A 203 -5.30 -5.38 6.55
CA THR A 203 -6.12 -4.19 6.31
C THR A 203 -5.43 -2.91 6.82
N SER A 204 -5.88 -1.75 6.36
CA SER A 204 -5.42 -0.44 6.85
C SER A 204 -5.70 -0.20 8.34
N ASN A 205 -6.66 -0.94 8.90
CA ASN A 205 -7.09 -0.83 10.28
C ASN A 205 -6.07 -1.42 11.26
N GLY A 206 -6.22 -1.09 12.54
CA GLY A 206 -5.41 -1.69 13.59
C GLY A 206 -5.30 -0.81 14.83
N PHE A 207 -4.38 -1.17 15.70
CA PHE A 207 -4.06 -0.37 16.88
C PHE A 207 -3.02 0.67 16.48
N MET A 208 -3.40 1.95 16.55
CA MET A 208 -2.58 3.05 16.04
C MET A 208 -2.07 3.92 17.18
N GLN A 209 -0.81 4.34 17.09
CA GLN A 209 -0.17 5.27 18.02
C GLN A 209 0.61 6.31 17.21
N LEU A 210 0.42 7.59 17.52
CA LEU A 210 1.15 8.67 16.88
C LEU A 210 2.33 9.06 17.76
N LEU A 211 3.53 9.07 17.19
CA LEU A 211 4.70 9.54 17.90
C LEU A 211 4.64 11.06 18.08
N ALA A 212 5.18 11.54 19.19
CA ALA A 212 5.36 12.94 19.46
C ALA A 212 6.37 13.55 18.47
N SER A 213 6.24 14.85 18.20
CA SER A 213 7.19 15.58 17.35
C SER A 213 8.55 15.79 18.03
N ASN A 214 8.60 15.74 19.36
CA ASN A 214 9.83 15.93 20.14
C ASN A 214 10.59 14.61 20.31
N ALA A 215 11.92 14.65 20.13
CA ALA A 215 12.80 13.48 20.22
C ALA A 215 12.72 12.77 21.57
N THR A 216 12.80 13.52 22.66
CA THR A 216 12.80 12.97 24.02
C THR A 216 11.45 12.36 24.35
N LEU A 217 10.36 13.02 23.94
CA LEU A 217 9.00 12.50 24.14
C LEU A 217 8.74 11.26 23.28
N ALA A 218 9.19 11.24 22.02
CA ALA A 218 9.05 10.08 21.15
C ALA A 218 9.83 8.87 21.69
N ALA A 219 11.06 9.07 22.18
CA ALA A 219 11.84 8.02 22.82
C ALA A 219 11.15 7.49 24.10
N GLN A 220 10.63 8.39 24.94
CA GLN A 220 9.86 8.01 26.13
C GLN A 220 8.58 7.26 25.78
N GLN A 221 7.89 7.67 24.72
CA GLN A 221 6.70 6.98 24.23
C GLN A 221 7.03 5.56 23.76
N ILE A 222 8.11 5.34 23.01
CA ILE A 222 8.53 3.99 22.61
C ILE A 222 8.83 3.13 23.84
N ALA A 223 9.56 3.67 24.83
CA ALA A 223 9.85 2.96 26.08
C ALA A 223 8.57 2.64 26.88
N GLN A 224 7.58 3.54 26.90
CA GLN A 224 6.27 3.29 27.51
C GLN A 224 5.49 2.22 26.75
N LEU A 225 5.46 2.28 25.41
CA LEU A 225 4.82 1.25 24.58
C LEU A 225 5.46 -0.13 24.79
N ARG A 226 6.77 -0.18 25.08
CA ARG A 226 7.47 -1.41 25.45
C ARG A 226 7.06 -1.92 26.82
N ALA A 227 7.00 -1.03 27.81
CA ALA A 227 6.58 -1.37 29.19
C ALA A 227 5.11 -1.82 29.26
N ASP A 228 4.24 -1.18 28.48
CA ASP A 228 2.81 -1.46 28.42
C ASP A 228 2.49 -2.68 27.54
N GLY A 229 3.49 -3.29 26.89
CA GLY A 229 3.31 -4.48 26.05
C GLY A 229 2.48 -4.20 24.80
N PHE A 230 2.65 -3.04 24.16
CA PHE A 230 1.97 -2.72 22.90
C PHE A 230 2.19 -3.83 21.88
N LEU A 231 3.44 -4.24 21.66
CA LEU A 231 3.81 -5.40 20.85
C LEU A 231 4.03 -6.63 21.73
N ASP A 232 3.38 -7.73 21.39
CA ASP A 232 3.51 -9.03 22.06
C ASP A 232 3.36 -10.21 21.07
N ALA A 233 3.24 -11.44 21.60
CA ALA A 233 3.10 -12.67 20.81
C ALA A 233 1.83 -12.74 19.92
N ALA A 234 0.82 -11.93 20.20
CA ALA A 234 -0.40 -11.82 19.38
C ALA A 234 -0.20 -10.94 18.14
N THR A 235 0.90 -10.18 18.09
CA THR A 235 1.23 -9.32 16.96
C THR A 235 1.52 -10.15 15.72
N ARG A 236 0.99 -9.73 14.57
CA ARG A 236 1.25 -10.34 13.26
C ARG A 236 1.91 -9.41 12.29
N ALA A 237 1.66 -8.12 12.40
CA ALA A 237 2.39 -7.12 11.65
C ALA A 237 2.51 -5.83 12.44
N PHE A 238 3.65 -5.19 12.29
CA PHE A 238 3.94 -3.85 12.78
C PHE A 238 4.30 -2.96 11.60
N PHE A 239 3.74 -1.75 11.61
CA PHE A 239 3.94 -0.74 10.60
C PHE A 239 4.44 0.54 11.28
N ALA A 240 5.49 1.15 10.75
CA ALA A 240 5.83 2.54 11.01
C ALA A 240 5.71 3.33 9.70
N GLU A 241 4.73 4.22 9.65
CA GLU A 241 4.27 4.90 8.45
C GLU A 241 4.49 6.41 8.62
N PHE A 242 5.18 7.02 7.66
CA PHE A 242 5.46 8.45 7.69
C PHE A 242 5.80 8.99 6.30
N ASN A 243 5.67 10.30 6.14
CA ASN A 243 5.88 10.99 4.87
C ASN A 243 7.09 11.92 4.97
N ILE A 244 7.95 11.89 3.97
CA ILE A 244 9.11 12.76 3.84
C ILE A 244 8.94 13.65 2.61
N TRP A 245 9.31 14.90 2.72
CA TRP A 245 9.42 15.83 1.62
C TRP A 245 10.87 16.28 1.44
N ASN A 246 11.38 16.23 0.21
CA ASN A 246 12.68 16.79 -0.13
C ASN A 246 12.50 18.16 -0.79
N SER A 247 12.97 19.21 -0.13
CA SER A 247 12.80 20.59 -0.60
C SER A 247 13.64 20.93 -1.83
N ASN A 248 14.76 20.22 -2.06
CA ASN A 248 15.69 20.54 -3.15
C ASN A 248 15.18 20.05 -4.50
N VAL A 249 14.53 18.88 -4.52
CA VAL A 249 13.96 18.29 -5.75
C VAL A 249 12.44 18.36 -5.82
N GLY A 250 11.77 18.81 -4.76
CA GLY A 250 10.31 18.90 -4.71
C GLY A 250 9.59 17.55 -4.72
N LEU A 251 10.26 16.48 -4.26
CA LEU A 251 9.71 15.12 -4.24
C LEU A 251 9.15 14.76 -2.87
N TYR A 252 8.08 13.97 -2.87
CA TYR A 252 7.49 13.37 -1.67
C TYR A 252 7.80 11.87 -1.63
N ALA A 253 7.96 11.38 -0.41
CA ALA A 253 8.36 10.02 -0.10
C ALA A 253 7.46 9.46 1.01
N VAL A 254 6.49 8.63 0.65
CA VAL A 254 5.74 7.79 1.58
C VAL A 254 6.61 6.60 1.99
N VAL A 255 6.86 6.47 3.30
CA VAL A 255 7.70 5.42 3.87
C VAL A 255 6.84 4.51 4.72
N ASN A 256 6.80 3.23 4.34
CA ASN A 256 6.17 2.16 5.10
C ASN A 256 7.25 1.15 5.53
N PHE A 257 7.62 1.20 6.81
CA PHE A 257 8.46 0.19 7.43
C PHE A 257 7.57 -0.90 8.02
N VAL A 258 7.77 -2.15 7.58
CA VAL A 258 6.88 -3.27 7.93
C VAL A 258 7.67 -4.44 8.48
N VAL A 259 7.23 -4.97 9.62
CA VAL A 259 7.75 -6.20 10.20
C VAL A 259 6.60 -7.17 10.41
N GLU A 260 6.69 -8.35 9.81
CA GLU A 260 5.67 -9.39 9.94
C GLU A 260 6.16 -10.47 10.89
N PHE A 261 5.28 -10.95 11.76
CA PHE A 261 5.54 -12.04 12.69
C PHE A 261 4.67 -13.24 12.31
N GLY A 262 5.30 -14.40 12.11
CA GLY A 262 4.61 -15.65 11.86
C GLY A 262 4.00 -16.23 13.13
N ALA A 263 3.10 -17.22 12.99
CA ALA A 263 2.50 -17.88 14.16
C ALA A 263 3.51 -18.65 15.03
N SER A 264 4.68 -18.98 14.49
CA SER A 264 5.80 -19.60 15.23
C SER A 264 6.61 -18.61 16.07
N GLY A 265 6.33 -17.30 15.99
CA GLY A 265 7.07 -16.24 16.68
C GLY A 265 8.23 -15.64 15.86
N GLY A 266 8.70 -16.32 14.82
CA GLY A 266 9.75 -15.78 13.94
C GLY A 266 9.25 -14.66 13.02
N THR A 267 10.13 -13.73 12.67
CA THR A 267 9.81 -12.64 11.75
C THR A 267 10.02 -12.99 10.28
N ALA A 268 9.10 -12.57 9.42
CA ALA A 268 9.40 -12.31 8.03
C ALA A 268 9.60 -10.80 7.86
N GLN A 269 10.79 -10.40 7.46
CA GLN A 269 11.07 -9.01 7.17
C GLN A 269 10.83 -8.74 5.69
N GLN A 270 9.99 -7.75 5.39
CA GLN A 270 10.09 -7.09 4.10
C GLN A 270 10.97 -5.87 4.27
N ALA A 271 12.00 -5.78 3.43
CA ALA A 271 12.78 -4.55 3.28
C ALA A 271 11.83 -3.37 3.10
N MET A 272 12.21 -2.21 3.67
CA MET A 272 11.49 -0.95 3.47
C MET A 272 10.99 -0.83 2.03
N ARG A 273 9.67 -0.82 1.86
CA ARG A 273 9.08 -0.39 0.60
C ARG A 273 9.22 1.13 0.51
N GLY A 274 10.44 1.56 0.27
CA GLY A 274 10.75 2.87 -0.25
C GLY A 274 10.27 2.90 -1.70
N LEU A 275 9.05 3.37 -1.87
CA LEU A 275 8.60 4.16 -3.01
C LEU A 275 8.58 3.43 -4.35
N ALA A 276 7.44 2.81 -4.66
CA ALA A 276 6.82 3.25 -5.90
C ALA A 276 6.46 4.73 -5.68
N ALA A 277 7.21 5.64 -6.30
CA ALA A 277 6.62 6.92 -6.64
C ALA A 277 5.53 6.60 -7.66
N TRP A 278 4.35 6.24 -7.16
CA TRP A 278 3.14 6.38 -7.95
C TRP A 278 3.01 7.89 -8.14
N VAL A 279 3.46 8.38 -9.29
CA VAL A 279 2.65 9.37 -9.98
C VAL A 279 1.42 8.58 -10.43
N ASP A 280 0.52 8.31 -9.48
CA ASP A 280 -0.86 8.17 -9.89
C ASP A 280 -1.20 9.54 -10.45
N VAL A 281 -1.39 9.59 -11.76
CA VAL A 281 -2.09 10.67 -12.43
C VAL A 281 -3.55 10.57 -11.99
N LEU A 282 -3.79 10.78 -10.70
CA LEU A 282 -5.05 11.23 -10.15
C LEU A 282 -4.71 12.55 -9.46
N THR A 283 -4.72 13.57 -10.32
CA THR A 283 -4.56 14.99 -10.01
C THR A 283 -3.24 15.36 -9.34
N ALA A 284 -2.30 15.85 -10.15
CA ALA A 284 -1.46 16.96 -9.75
C ALA A 284 -2.37 18.17 -9.47
N THR A 285 -3.01 18.22 -8.31
CA THR A 285 -3.55 19.47 -7.80
C THR A 285 -2.36 20.29 -7.30
N LYS A 286 -2.24 21.50 -7.87
CA LYS A 286 -1.36 22.52 -7.36
C LYS A 286 -1.63 22.70 -5.85
N CYS A 287 -0.58 23.11 -5.14
CA CYS A 287 -0.64 23.55 -3.74
C CYS A 287 -1.67 24.68 -3.47
N SER A 288 -2.36 25.21 -4.49
CA SER A 288 -3.45 26.19 -4.35
C SER A 288 -4.77 25.61 -3.86
N ASP A 289 -4.97 24.28 -3.91
CA ASP A 289 -6.29 23.68 -3.69
C ASP A 289 -6.42 22.98 -2.32
N ILE A 290 -5.42 23.15 -1.42
CA ILE A 290 -5.37 22.53 -0.08
C ILE A 290 -5.87 23.49 1.03
N PHE A 291 -6.11 24.77 0.71
CA PHE A 291 -6.63 25.77 1.66
C PHE A 291 -7.87 26.48 1.12
N LEU A 292 -8.96 25.74 0.90
CA LEU A 292 -10.31 26.31 0.91
C LEU A 292 -11.26 25.27 1.52
N ASP A 293 -11.32 25.29 2.85
CA ASP A 293 -12.56 25.27 3.64
C ASP A 293 -12.26 25.90 5.01
#